data_AF-A0A7X1GKS2-F1
#
_entry.id   AF-A0A7X1GKS2-F1
#
_cell.length_a   1.000
_cell.length_b   1.000
_cell.length_c   1.000
_cell.angle_alpha   90.00
_cell.angle_beta   90.00
_cell.angle_gamma   90.00
#
_symmetry.space_group_name_H-M   'P 1'
#
loop_
_entity.id
_entity.type
_entity.pdbx_description
1 polymer ?
#
loop_
_entity_poly.entity_id
_entity_poly.type
_entity_poly.pdbx_seq_one_letter_code
_entity_poly.pdbx_strand_id
1 'polypeptide(L)' 'MKPYPKYKDSGVEWIGDVPEGWSISKLKWLSQVYSGTNMKNEIGTYPLYGANGIIGKCITASFDKKRLLLAVSDLQVK' A
#
# COMPACT_ATOMS: atom_id res chain seq x y z
N MET A 1 2.06 2.71 24.67
CA MET A 1 1.43 3.51 23.61
C MET A 1 0.24 4.23 24.24
N LYS A 2 0.08 5.56 24.09
CA LYS A 2 -1.03 6.30 24.72
C LYS A 2 -2.29 6.17 23.85
N PRO A 3 -3.45 5.75 24.40
CA PRO A 3 -4.69 5.70 23.65
C PRO A 3 -5.18 7.11 23.28
N TYR A 4 -5.99 7.21 22.23
CA TYR A 4 -6.60 8.48 21.84
C TYR A 4 -7.65 8.90 22.87
N PRO A 5 -7.86 10.21 23.10
CA PRO A 5 -8.76 10.70 24.15
C PRO A 5 -10.23 10.37 23.89
N LYS A 6 -10.62 10.25 22.62
CA LYS A 6 -11.99 9.97 22.18
C LYS A 6 -11.99 9.18 20.88
N TYR A 7 -13.02 8.36 20.74
CA TYR A 7 -13.26 7.51 19.57
C TYR A 7 -14.68 7.75 19.06
N LYS A 8 -14.92 7.43 17.81
CA LYS A 8 -16.22 7.46 17.13
C LYS A 8 -16.37 6.20 16.29
N ASP A 9 -17.61 5.80 16.05
CA ASP A 9 -17.92 4.72 15.11
C ASP A 9 -17.44 5.11 13.70
N SER A 10 -16.69 4.21 13.06
CA SER A 10 -16.21 4.41 11.68
C SER A 10 -17.32 4.24 10.65
N GLY A 11 -18.43 3.58 11.00
CA GLY A 11 -19.48 3.17 10.07
C GLY A 11 -19.06 2.02 9.15
N VAL A 12 -17.92 1.36 9.43
CA VAL A 12 -17.40 0.21 8.69
C VAL A 12 -17.22 -0.96 9.66
N GLU A 13 -18.03 -2.01 9.49
CA GLU A 13 -18.15 -3.12 10.44
C GLU A 13 -16.81 -3.76 10.83
N TRP A 14 -15.91 -3.96 9.86
CA TRP A 14 -14.62 -4.61 10.12
C TRP A 14 -13.56 -3.69 10.77
N ILE A 15 -13.78 -2.37 10.79
CA ILE A 15 -12.87 -1.39 11.39
C ILE A 15 -13.24 -1.12 12.85
N GLY A 16 -14.54 -1.01 13.16
CA GLY A 16 -15.03 -0.62 14.48
C GLY A 16 -14.78 0.85 14.79
N ASP A 17 -14.36 1.15 16.02
CA ASP A 17 -14.16 2.52 16.50
C ASP A 17 -12.82 3.12 16.06
N VAL A 18 -12.87 4.37 15.58
CA VAL A 18 -11.69 5.14 15.15
C VAL A 18 -11.53 6.42 15.97
N PRO A 19 -10.32 6.99 16.06
CA PRO A 19 -10.13 8.24 16.80
C PRO A 19 -11.01 9.38 16.26
N GLU A 20 -11.60 10.16 17.14
CA GLU A 20 -12.62 11.16 16.77
C GLU A 20 -12.12 12.18 15.72
N GLY A 21 -10.84 12.55 15.80
CA GLY A 21 -10.19 13.49 14.88
C GLY A 21 -9.88 12.97 13.47
N TRP A 22 -10.13 11.69 13.17
CA TRP A 22 -9.87 11.14 11.84
C TRP A 22 -10.99 11.51 10.86
N SER A 23 -10.62 11.88 9.62
CA SER A 23 -11.58 12.15 8.55
C SER A 23 -11.63 11.02 7.53
N ILE A 24 -12.78 10.83 6.90
CA ILE A 24 -12.96 9.86 5.83
C ILE A 24 -12.66 10.55 4.50
N SER A 25 -11.81 9.94 3.67
CA SER A 25 -11.47 10.47 2.35
C SER A 25 -11.20 9.34 1.36
N LYS A 26 -11.60 9.52 0.09
CA LYS A 26 -11.32 8.53 -0.95
C LYS A 26 -9.83 8.58 -1.30
N LEU A 27 -9.18 7.42 -1.38
CA LEU A 27 -7.74 7.30 -1.64
C LEU A 27 -7.27 8.03 -2.91
N LYS A 28 -8.12 8.10 -3.94
CA LYS A 28 -7.85 8.82 -5.20
C LYS A 28 -7.56 10.32 -5.03
N TRP A 29 -8.02 10.92 -3.93
CA TRP A 29 -7.79 12.33 -3.64
C TRP A 29 -6.50 12.57 -2.86
N LEU A 30 -6.00 11.53 -2.19
CA LEU A 30 -4.82 11.60 -1.31
C LEU A 30 -3.56 11.03 -1.97
N SER A 31 -3.70 10.25 -3.04
CA SER A 31 -2.59 9.51 -3.64
C SER A 31 -2.74 9.34 -5.15
N GLN A 32 -1.60 9.17 -5.82
CA GLN A 32 -1.52 8.75 -7.20
C GLN A 32 -1.17 7.26 -7.23
N VAL A 33 -2.08 6.46 -7.78
CA VAL A 33 -1.92 5.01 -7.89
C VAL A 33 -1.36 4.68 -9.27
N TYR A 34 -0.33 3.84 -9.31
CA TYR A 34 0.32 3.38 -10.53
C TYR A 34 0.28 1.85 -10.57
N SER A 35 -0.03 1.30 -11.74
CA SER A 35 0.06 -0.14 -11.95
C SER A 35 1.51 -0.61 -12.04
N GLY A 36 1.74 -1.89 -11.74
CA GLY A 36 3.01 -2.55 -11.98
C GLY A 36 3.42 -2.48 -13.45
N THR A 37 4.72 -2.50 -13.70
CA THR A 37 5.29 -2.54 -15.04
C THR A 37 5.67 -3.98 -15.38
N ASN A 38 5.66 -4.34 -16.67
CA ASN A 38 6.07 -5.67 -17.16
C ASN A 38 7.60 -5.82 -17.19
N MET A 39 8.28 -5.44 -16.11
CA MET A 39 9.73 -5.57 -16.00
C MET A 39 10.13 -7.02 -15.73
N LYS A 40 11.18 -7.48 -16.42
CA LYS A 40 11.74 -8.81 -16.24
C LYS A 40 12.84 -8.79 -15.19
N ASN A 41 13.07 -9.93 -14.56
CA ASN A 41 14.22 -10.11 -13.70
C ASN A 41 15.48 -10.18 -14.57
N GLU A 42 16.42 -9.29 -14.30
CA GLU A 42 17.68 -9.15 -15.04
C GLU A 42 18.83 -8.88 -14.05
N ILE A 43 20.07 -9.00 -14.53
CA ILE A 43 21.26 -8.62 -13.74
C ILE A 43 21.29 -7.09 -13.64
N GLY A 44 20.60 -6.56 -12.63
CA GLY A 44 20.52 -5.13 -12.36
C GLY A 44 20.81 -4.79 -10.91
N THR A 45 20.76 -3.49 -10.61
CA THR A 45 21.09 -2.96 -9.28
C THR A 45 19.85 -2.64 -8.46
N TYR A 46 18.71 -2.37 -9.11
CA TYR A 46 17.49 -1.95 -8.42
C TYR A 46 16.60 -3.14 -8.07
N PRO A 47 16.00 -3.17 -6.87
CA PRO A 47 15.08 -4.24 -6.48
C PRO A 47 13.80 -4.20 -7.33
N LEU A 48 13.47 -5.34 -7.92
CA LEU A 48 12.21 -5.54 -8.65
C LEU A 48 11.15 -6.04 -7.67
N TYR A 49 10.09 -5.26 -7.47
CA TYR A 49 8.99 -5.59 -6.57
C TYR A 49 7.81 -6.22 -7.34
N GLY A 50 7.35 -7.38 -6.88
CA GLY A 50 6.12 -8.03 -7.30
C GLY A 50 5.08 -8.06 -6.18
N ALA A 51 4.00 -8.82 -6.38
CA ALA A 51 2.90 -8.93 -5.41
C ALA A 51 3.34 -9.40 -4.01
N ASN A 52 4.43 -10.18 -3.92
CA ASN A 52 4.90 -10.75 -2.65
C ASN A 52 6.24 -10.13 -2.18
N GLY A 53 6.57 -8.93 -2.63
CA GLY A 53 7.83 -8.25 -2.28
C GLY A 53 8.89 -8.37 -3.39
N ILE A 54 10.18 -8.43 -3.01
CA ILE A 54 11.28 -8.40 -3.99
C ILE A 54 11.35 -9.74 -4.72
N ILE A 55 11.15 -9.71 -6.04
CA ILE A 55 11.15 -10.89 -6.92
C ILE A 55 12.41 -10.99 -7.79
N GLY A 56 13.30 -10.01 -7.73
CA GLY A 56 14.51 -9.97 -8.54
C GLY A 56 15.18 -8.61 -8.54
N LYS A 57 15.97 -8.36 -9.57
CA LYS A 57 16.57 -7.05 -9.83
C LYS A 57 16.27 -6.58 -11.25
N CYS A 58 16.31 -5.27 -11.45
CA CYS A 58 16.18 -4.64 -12.76
C CYS A 58 17.26 -3.58 -12.96
N ILE A 59 17.56 -3.30 -14.23
CA ILE A 59 18.59 -2.34 -14.63
C ILE A 59 18.06 -0.90 -14.50
N THR A 60 16.76 -0.72 -14.76
CA THR A 60 16.09 0.60 -14.75
C THR A 60 15.05 0.67 -13.63
N ALA A 61 15.11 1.73 -12.83
CA ALA A 61 14.08 2.01 -11.82
C ALA A 61 12.83 2.62 -12.48
N SER A 62 11.64 2.09 -12.19
CA SER A 62 10.38 2.72 -12.64
C SER A 62 10.05 4.00 -11.86
N PHE A 63 10.58 4.15 -10.65
CA PHE A 63 10.26 5.26 -9.76
C PHE A 63 11.49 5.68 -8.95
N ASP A 64 11.67 6.99 -8.80
CA ASP A 64 12.82 7.62 -8.11
C ASP A 64 12.44 8.20 -6.73
N LYS A 65 11.18 8.04 -6.30
CA LYS A 65 10.68 8.61 -5.04
C LYS A 65 10.19 7.50 -4.10
N LYS A 66 10.20 7.77 -2.78
CA LYS A 66 9.61 6.88 -1.78
C LYS A 66 8.15 6.61 -2.12
N ARG A 67 7.77 5.34 -2.21
CA ARG A 67 6.41 4.89 -2.50
C ARG A 67 6.06 3.71 -1.61
N LEU A 68 4.76 3.56 -1.38
CA LEU A 68 4.21 2.43 -0.66
C LEU A 68 3.76 1.37 -1.67
N LEU A 69 4.28 0.15 -1.53
CA LEU A 69 3.86 -0.98 -2.34
C LEU A 69 2.51 -1.48 -1.82
N LEU A 70 1.46 -1.33 -2.62
CA LEU A 70 0.15 -1.90 -2.35
C LEU A 70 0.03 -3.19 -3.15
N ALA A 71 0.26 -4.32 -2.49
CA ALA A 71 -0.05 -5.62 -3.06
C ALA A 71 -1.41 -6.07 -2.51
N VAL A 72 -2.38 -6.25 -3.41
CA VAL A 72 -3.59 -7.00 -3.08
C VAL A 72 -3.27 -8.46 -3.39
N SER A 73 -2.72 -9.18 -2.41
CA SER A 73 -2.83 -10.63 -2.45
C SER A 73 -4.31 -10.93 -2.28
N ASP A 74 -4.92 -11.56 -3.29
CA ASP A 74 -6.26 -12.13 -3.18
C ASP A 74 -6.26 -13.02 -1.92
N LEU A 75 -6.79 -12.50 -0.82
CA LEU A 75 -6.99 -13.27 0.39
C LEU A 75 -8.22 -14.11 0.05
N GLN A 76 -7.99 -15.22 -0.66
CA GLN A 76 -8.94 -16.30 -0.75
C GLN A 76 -9.15 -16.78 0.69
N VAL A 77 -10.12 -16.16 1.36
CA VAL A 77 -10.70 -16.67 2.60
C VAL A 77 -11.19 -18.06 2.23
N LYS A 78 -10.52 -19.08 2.77
CA LYS A 78 -10.97 -20.47 2.70
C LYS A 78 -12.36 -20.61 3.29
#